data_AF-A0A848MPV0-F1
#
_entry.id   AF-A0A848MPV0-F1
#
_cell.length_a   1.000
_cell.length_b   1.000
_cell.length_c   1.000
_cell.angle_alpha   90.00
_cell.angle_beta   90.00
_cell.angle_gamma   90.00
#
_symmetry.space_group_name_H-M   'P 1'
#
loop_
_entity.id
_entity.type
_entity.pdbx_description
1 polymer ?
#
loop_
_entity_poly.entity_id
_entity_poly.type
_entity_poly.pdbx_seq_one_letter_code
_entity_poly.pdbx_strand_id
1 'polypeptide(L)'
;MAGTSPAKDTDVMDKQAENKLSFWRDAQGGDQTPMFNFYRFCQLIEHFSAGGKAPGSSFSLRDDAVRFRPHPGMGFPVSELKCTQENAPHPPTVRTTFLGLYGTDSPLPTSYIDDIAQHREGHEHLEAFLDIFNHRIMTQYYRIWRKYSYPATFKAGGTDSISQNLMALTGITAFPGLPASRLLALLQPLVRTTRTAEGIAGVIRIQAPATRVTVEPHLPVSIPVREAARLSANTRVTLGDRPIIGQMTGINHRCIGVTLYTEDAQEAKGWLPGGQLREDVFALLRVYLGNKYDARLQLTLPIDLVPLPKIDNKSVQLGYNVILGLRADNRQKIPPIITINIGRLKREID
;
A
#
# COMPACT_ATOMS: atom_id res chain seq x y z
N MET A 1 -0.29 15.63 -58.55
CA MET A 1 -0.04 16.30 -57.26
C MET A 1 -0.68 15.44 -56.17
N ALA A 2 0.09 14.45 -55.70
CA ALA A 2 0.78 14.48 -54.41
C ALA A 2 -0.17 14.11 -53.25
N GLY A 3 -0.46 12.81 -53.16
CA GLY A 3 -0.96 12.20 -51.93
C GLY A 3 0.20 12.05 -50.95
N THR A 4 0.06 12.66 -49.77
CA THR A 4 1.04 12.61 -48.69
C THR A 4 0.66 11.49 -47.72
N SER A 5 1.61 10.58 -47.53
CA SER A 5 1.51 9.36 -46.72
C SER A 5 1.62 9.66 -45.20
N PRO A 6 0.86 8.97 -44.33
CA PRO A 6 0.96 9.09 -42.88
C PRO A 6 2.04 8.13 -42.34
N ALA A 7 3.30 8.36 -42.69
CA ALA A 7 4.41 7.48 -42.32
C ALA A 7 5.37 8.09 -41.26
N LYS A 8 5.08 9.29 -40.73
CA LYS A 8 6.00 9.99 -39.81
C LYS A 8 5.67 9.86 -38.32
N ASP A 9 4.46 9.48 -37.95
CA ASP A 9 4.07 9.45 -36.52
C ASP A 9 4.41 8.13 -35.81
N THR A 10 4.57 7.03 -36.55
CA THR A 10 5.01 5.74 -35.97
C THR A 10 6.50 5.74 -35.61
N ASP A 11 7.34 6.44 -36.38
CA ASP A 11 8.79 6.52 -36.16
C ASP A 11 9.18 7.36 -34.92
N VAL A 12 8.31 8.26 -34.46
CA VAL A 12 8.58 9.10 -33.28
C VAL A 12 8.26 8.37 -31.98
N MET A 13 7.27 7.45 -31.99
CA MET A 13 6.95 6.61 -30.83
C MET A 13 7.98 5.50 -30.61
N ASP A 14 8.56 4.92 -31.67
CA ASP A 14 9.62 3.90 -31.55
C ASP A 14 10.95 4.49 -31.06
N LYS A 15 11.32 5.71 -31.49
CA LYS A 15 12.55 6.38 -31.00
C LYS A 15 12.48 6.79 -29.53
N GLN A 16 11.28 7.04 -28.98
CA GLN A 16 11.09 7.29 -27.55
C GLN A 16 11.12 5.99 -26.72
N ALA A 17 10.86 4.83 -27.33
CA ALA A 17 11.00 3.53 -26.69
C ALA A 17 12.47 3.07 -26.63
N GLU A 18 13.25 3.32 -27.69
CA GLU A 18 14.70 3.04 -27.71
C GLU A 18 15.48 3.86 -26.68
N ASN A 19 15.07 5.11 -26.43
CA ASN A 19 15.75 6.01 -25.50
C ASN A 19 15.40 5.79 -24.01
N LYS A 20 14.59 4.77 -23.68
CA LYS A 20 14.19 4.48 -22.29
C LYS A 20 15.06 3.46 -21.57
N LEU A 21 15.77 2.60 -22.30
CA LEU A 21 16.58 1.56 -21.66
C LEU A 21 17.93 2.08 -21.15
N SER A 22 18.46 3.19 -21.66
CA SER A 22 19.79 3.72 -21.34
C SER A 22 19.95 4.37 -19.95
N PHE A 23 19.24 3.89 -18.92
CA PHE A 23 19.33 4.43 -17.56
C PHE A 23 20.70 4.24 -16.89
N TRP A 24 21.53 3.36 -17.44
CA TRP A 24 22.88 3.08 -16.93
C TRP A 24 23.95 4.08 -17.42
N ARG A 25 23.58 5.04 -18.28
CA ARG A 25 24.49 6.10 -18.74
C ARG A 25 24.33 7.36 -17.89
N ASP A 26 25.46 7.98 -17.56
CA ASP A 26 25.49 9.32 -16.97
C ASP A 26 25.07 10.39 -17.99
N ALA A 27 24.75 11.61 -17.53
CA ALA A 27 24.51 12.79 -18.35
C ALA A 27 25.69 13.12 -19.29
N GLN A 28 26.90 12.64 -18.96
CA GLN A 28 28.12 12.77 -19.78
C GLN A 28 28.40 11.55 -20.67
N GLY A 29 27.53 10.54 -20.69
CA GLY A 29 27.68 9.31 -21.48
C GLY A 29 28.62 8.27 -20.88
N GLY A 30 29.09 8.46 -19.64
CA GLY A 30 29.87 7.46 -18.91
C GLY A 30 29.00 6.30 -18.42
N ASP A 31 29.56 5.09 -18.35
CA ASP A 31 28.87 3.90 -17.86
C ASP A 31 28.84 3.88 -16.32
N GLN A 32 27.64 4.00 -15.73
CA GLN A 32 27.42 3.92 -14.29
C GLN A 32 27.00 2.52 -13.82
N THR A 33 26.99 1.52 -14.71
CA THR A 33 26.66 0.12 -14.39
C THR A 33 27.37 -0.41 -13.13
N PRO A 34 28.67 -0.15 -12.88
CA PRO A 34 29.35 -0.61 -11.66
C PRO A 34 28.76 -0.12 -10.34
N MET A 35 28.08 1.03 -10.34
CA MET A 35 27.52 1.62 -9.12
C MET A 35 26.20 0.97 -8.70
N PHE A 36 25.57 0.20 -9.59
CA PHE A 36 24.29 -0.44 -9.29
C PHE A 36 24.49 -1.83 -8.67
N ASN A 37 23.65 -2.13 -7.67
CA ASN A 37 23.44 -3.51 -7.24
C ASN A 37 22.64 -4.27 -8.32
N PHE A 38 22.97 -5.54 -8.54
CA PHE A 38 22.33 -6.42 -9.53
C PHE A 38 20.81 -6.47 -9.39
N TYR A 39 20.27 -6.61 -8.17
CA TYR A 39 18.82 -6.67 -7.97
C TYR A 39 18.14 -5.36 -8.36
N ARG A 40 18.73 -4.23 -7.97
CA ARG A 40 18.18 -2.91 -8.29
C ARG A 40 18.25 -2.62 -9.78
N PHE A 41 19.35 -3.02 -10.43
CA PHE A 41 19.53 -2.90 -11.86
C PHE A 41 18.44 -3.67 -12.63
N CYS A 42 18.18 -4.93 -12.25
CA CYS A 42 17.11 -5.74 -12.84
C CYS A 42 15.70 -5.15 -12.59
N GLN A 43 15.44 -4.56 -11.41
CA GLN A 43 14.18 -3.86 -11.15
C GLN A 43 13.99 -2.62 -12.05
N LEU A 44 15.07 -1.89 -12.32
CA LEU A 44 15.02 -0.74 -13.22
C LEU A 44 14.74 -1.19 -14.66
N ILE A 45 15.38 -2.27 -15.11
CA ILE A 45 15.05 -2.89 -16.41
C ILE A 45 13.57 -3.25 -16.50
N GLU A 46 12.99 -3.86 -15.45
CA GLU A 46 11.55 -4.15 -15.41
C GLU A 46 10.69 -2.90 -15.57
N HIS A 47 11.09 -1.81 -14.93
CA HIS A 47 10.34 -0.56 -14.98
C HIS A 47 10.40 0.12 -16.35
N PHE A 48 11.55 0.05 -17.02
CA PHE A 48 11.77 0.69 -18.33
C PHE A 48 11.37 -0.21 -19.51
N SER A 49 11.35 -1.54 -19.33
CA SER A 49 10.96 -2.48 -20.38
C SER A 49 9.47 -2.34 -20.73
N ALA A 50 9.17 -2.19 -22.03
CA ALA A 50 7.81 -2.16 -22.54
C ALA A 50 7.06 -3.45 -22.14
N GLY A 51 6.11 -3.32 -21.21
CA GLY A 51 5.29 -4.44 -20.71
C GLY A 51 5.65 -4.98 -19.32
N GLY A 52 6.64 -4.41 -18.62
CA GLY A 52 6.90 -4.74 -17.20
C GLY A 52 7.22 -6.21 -16.93
N LYS A 53 7.72 -6.92 -17.95
CA LYS A 53 8.06 -8.34 -17.85
C LYS A 53 9.41 -8.48 -17.15
N ALA A 54 9.44 -9.31 -16.12
CA ALA A 54 10.69 -9.68 -15.47
C ALA A 54 11.62 -10.40 -16.48
N PRO A 55 12.93 -10.16 -16.42
CA PRO A 55 13.89 -10.88 -17.25
C PRO A 55 13.79 -12.40 -16.99
N GLY A 56 13.84 -13.20 -18.06
CA GLY A 56 13.68 -14.65 -17.99
C GLY A 56 12.24 -15.12 -17.73
N SER A 57 11.24 -14.27 -17.99
CA SER A 57 9.82 -14.66 -17.97
C SER A 57 9.42 -15.47 -19.21
N SER A 58 10.13 -15.29 -20.34
CA SER A 58 9.92 -16.07 -21.57
C SER A 58 10.90 -17.25 -21.68
N PHE A 59 10.46 -18.27 -22.40
CA PHE A 59 11.34 -19.36 -22.84
C PHE A 59 12.24 -18.95 -24.00
N SER A 60 12.04 -17.80 -24.64
CA SER A 60 12.90 -17.32 -25.73
C SER A 60 13.92 -16.30 -25.22
N LEU A 61 15.20 -16.50 -25.53
CA LEU A 61 16.30 -15.55 -25.28
C LEU A 61 16.16 -14.23 -26.07
N ARG A 62 15.31 -14.22 -27.11
CA ARG A 62 15.08 -13.03 -27.96
C ARG A 62 14.13 -12.03 -27.31
N ASP A 63 13.33 -12.49 -26.35
CA ASP A 63 12.29 -11.67 -25.71
C ASP A 63 12.84 -10.91 -24.49
N ASP A 64 14.05 -11.24 -24.05
CA ASP A 64 14.72 -10.60 -22.92
C ASP A 64 15.38 -9.28 -23.37
N ALA A 65 15.06 -8.19 -22.67
CA ALA A 65 15.51 -6.84 -23.01
C ALA A 65 17.03 -6.65 -22.88
N VAL A 66 17.70 -7.47 -22.07
CA VAL A 66 19.12 -7.36 -21.74
C VAL A 66 19.75 -8.74 -21.63
N ARG A 67 21.00 -8.91 -22.09
CA ARG A 67 21.76 -10.15 -21.99
C ARG A 67 22.80 -10.09 -20.86
N PHE A 68 22.61 -10.87 -19.81
CA PHE A 68 23.65 -11.10 -18.82
C PHE A 68 24.74 -12.05 -19.34
N ARG A 69 26.00 -11.65 -19.22
CA ARG A 69 27.18 -12.46 -19.50
C ARG A 69 28.23 -12.25 -18.42
N PRO A 70 28.97 -13.27 -17.99
CA PRO A 70 30.10 -13.06 -17.08
C PRO A 70 31.19 -12.20 -17.71
N HIS A 71 32.01 -11.59 -16.86
CA HIS A 71 33.21 -10.90 -17.28
C HIS A 71 34.38 -11.90 -17.37
N PRO A 72 35.09 -11.97 -18.51
CA PRO A 72 36.18 -12.95 -18.70
C PRO A 72 37.47 -12.63 -17.94
N GLY A 73 37.63 -11.40 -17.42
CA GLY A 73 38.86 -11.01 -16.72
C GLY A 73 39.04 -11.71 -15.37
N MET A 74 40.30 -12.05 -15.06
CA MET A 74 40.71 -12.68 -13.80
C MET A 74 40.99 -11.69 -12.65
N GLY A 75 40.65 -10.40 -12.83
CA GLY A 75 40.83 -9.40 -11.78
C GLY A 75 39.77 -9.56 -10.69
N PHE A 76 40.15 -9.34 -9.42
CA PHE A 76 39.20 -9.33 -8.32
C PHE A 76 38.07 -8.32 -8.58
N PRO A 77 36.80 -8.73 -8.44
CA PRO A 77 35.69 -7.85 -8.75
C PRO A 77 35.52 -6.78 -7.68
N VAL A 78 35.35 -5.53 -8.13
CA VAL A 78 35.07 -4.38 -7.25
C VAL A 78 33.55 -4.22 -7.02
N SER A 79 32.73 -4.73 -7.95
CA SER A 79 31.27 -4.61 -7.98
C SER A 79 30.65 -5.83 -8.66
N GLU A 80 29.36 -6.09 -8.41
CA GLU A 80 28.57 -7.20 -8.99
C GLU A 80 28.39 -7.07 -10.52
N LEU A 81 28.35 -5.83 -11.02
CA LEU A 81 28.26 -5.50 -12.43
C LEU A 81 29.51 -4.72 -12.83
N LYS A 82 30.07 -5.00 -14.02
CA LYS A 82 31.30 -4.35 -14.50
C LYS A 82 31.06 -3.31 -15.58
N CYS A 83 30.26 -3.64 -16.59
CA CYS A 83 29.91 -2.69 -17.65
C CYS A 83 28.71 -3.17 -18.47
N THR A 84 28.12 -2.24 -19.20
CA THR A 84 27.15 -2.49 -20.26
C THR A 84 27.81 -2.31 -21.63
N GLN A 85 27.70 -3.32 -22.49
CA GLN A 85 28.18 -3.31 -23.86
C GLN A 85 26.96 -3.27 -24.80
N GLU A 86 26.82 -2.20 -25.57
CA GLU A 86 25.81 -2.10 -26.60
C GLU A 86 26.31 -2.72 -27.89
N ASN A 87 25.63 -3.78 -28.34
CA ASN A 87 25.99 -4.51 -29.55
C ASN A 87 24.82 -4.46 -30.53
N ALA A 88 24.57 -3.31 -31.16
CA ALA A 88 23.53 -3.21 -32.19
C ALA A 88 23.83 -4.19 -33.35
N PRO A 89 22.87 -5.01 -33.84
CA PRO A 89 21.42 -5.01 -33.63
C PRO A 89 20.89 -5.93 -32.51
N HIS A 90 21.76 -6.45 -31.64
CA HIS A 90 21.40 -7.30 -30.51
C HIS A 90 21.10 -6.50 -29.24
N PRO A 91 20.31 -7.06 -28.29
CA PRO A 91 20.07 -6.40 -27.01
C PRO A 91 21.38 -6.15 -26.25
N PRO A 92 21.43 -5.09 -25.44
CA PRO A 92 22.63 -4.71 -24.68
C PRO A 92 23.07 -5.86 -23.77
N THR A 93 24.38 -6.02 -23.66
CA THR A 93 25.04 -7.07 -22.90
C THR A 93 25.58 -6.50 -21.60
N VAL A 94 25.13 -7.01 -20.46
CA VAL A 94 25.61 -6.62 -19.13
C VAL A 94 26.63 -7.64 -18.66
N ARG A 95 27.83 -7.15 -18.34
CA ARG A 95 28.92 -7.96 -17.80
C ARG A 95 28.80 -8.07 -16.29
N THR A 96 28.48 -9.27 -15.81
CA THR A 96 28.40 -9.62 -14.38
C THR A 96 29.73 -10.19 -13.91
N THR A 97 30.07 -9.99 -12.65
CA THR A 97 31.33 -10.51 -12.07
C THR A 97 31.15 -11.73 -11.20
N PHE A 98 29.91 -12.04 -10.81
CA PHE A 98 29.56 -13.17 -9.95
C PHE A 98 28.75 -14.22 -10.74
N LEU A 99 28.67 -15.43 -10.18
CA LEU A 99 27.85 -16.55 -10.67
C LEU A 99 28.12 -16.90 -12.15
N GLY A 100 29.38 -16.76 -12.58
CA GLY A 100 29.80 -17.06 -13.95
C GLY A 100 30.39 -18.45 -14.09
N LEU A 101 30.07 -19.14 -15.20
CA LEU A 101 30.75 -20.38 -15.61
C LEU A 101 32.16 -20.15 -16.15
N TYR A 102 32.60 -18.90 -16.29
CA TYR A 102 33.97 -18.50 -16.57
C TYR A 102 34.26 -17.18 -15.86
N GLY A 103 35.54 -16.85 -15.67
CA GLY A 103 35.99 -15.75 -14.82
C GLY A 103 36.51 -16.22 -13.46
N THR A 104 36.66 -15.30 -12.51
CA THR A 104 37.30 -15.58 -11.20
C THR A 104 36.55 -16.61 -10.35
N ASP A 105 35.22 -16.63 -10.45
CA ASP A 105 34.35 -17.41 -9.56
C ASP A 105 33.84 -18.71 -10.20
N SER A 106 34.48 -19.13 -11.31
CA SER A 106 34.00 -20.28 -12.08
C SER A 106 34.31 -21.62 -11.41
N PRO A 107 33.34 -22.55 -11.39
CA PRO A 107 33.57 -23.93 -10.95
C PRO A 107 34.18 -24.82 -12.04
N LEU A 108 34.36 -24.32 -13.26
CA LEU A 108 34.89 -25.11 -14.38
C LEU A 108 36.41 -25.36 -14.23
N PRO A 109 36.94 -26.40 -14.89
CA PRO A 109 38.38 -26.64 -14.92
C PRO A 109 39.17 -25.41 -15.42
N THR A 110 40.31 -25.16 -14.79
CA THR A 110 41.16 -23.98 -15.07
C THR A 110 41.58 -23.87 -16.53
N SER A 111 41.68 -24.98 -17.27
CA SER A 111 42.01 -24.98 -18.70
C SER A 111 41.01 -24.13 -19.52
N TYR A 112 39.71 -24.31 -19.29
CA TYR A 112 38.68 -23.55 -20.00
C TYR A 112 38.70 -22.07 -19.63
N ILE A 113 38.97 -21.78 -18.35
CA ILE A 113 39.03 -20.40 -17.85
C ILE A 113 40.25 -19.68 -18.41
N ASP A 114 41.40 -20.36 -18.50
CA ASP A 114 42.65 -19.80 -19.03
C ASP A 114 42.56 -19.56 -20.54
N ASP A 115 41.97 -20.49 -21.29
CA ASP A 115 41.74 -20.31 -22.73
C ASP A 115 40.88 -19.08 -23.02
N ILE A 116 39.85 -18.85 -22.19
CA ILE A 116 38.98 -17.68 -22.27
C ILE A 116 39.73 -16.39 -21.86
N ALA A 117 40.43 -16.39 -20.73
CA ALA A 117 41.12 -15.21 -20.24
C ALA A 117 42.29 -14.77 -21.14
N GLN A 118 43.02 -15.73 -21.72
CA GLN A 118 44.12 -15.49 -22.65
C GLN A 118 43.66 -15.26 -24.09
N HIS A 119 42.35 -15.31 -24.36
CA HIS A 119 41.78 -15.13 -25.70
C HIS A 119 42.41 -16.08 -26.74
N ARG A 120 42.62 -17.35 -26.38
CA ARG A 120 43.17 -18.35 -27.31
C ARG A 120 42.19 -18.63 -28.45
N GLU A 121 42.68 -19.18 -29.56
CA GLU A 121 41.83 -19.51 -30.72
C GLU A 121 40.65 -20.38 -30.30
N GLY A 122 39.44 -19.99 -30.71
CA GLY A 122 38.19 -20.69 -30.36
C GLY A 122 37.51 -20.23 -29.06
N HIS A 123 38.12 -19.33 -28.27
CA HIS A 123 37.50 -18.83 -27.01
C HIS A 123 36.12 -18.21 -27.23
N GLU A 124 35.91 -17.47 -28.33
CA GLU A 124 34.63 -16.81 -28.63
C GLU A 124 33.45 -17.79 -28.73
N HIS A 125 33.70 -18.98 -29.30
CA HIS A 125 32.68 -20.01 -29.47
C HIS A 125 32.36 -20.69 -28.14
N LEU A 126 33.39 -20.93 -27.32
CA LEU A 126 33.26 -21.48 -25.98
C LEU A 126 32.52 -20.49 -25.05
N GLU A 127 32.88 -19.21 -25.08
CA GLU A 127 32.17 -18.14 -24.36
C GLU A 127 30.70 -18.08 -24.79
N ALA A 128 30.43 -18.03 -26.10
CA ALA A 128 29.06 -17.95 -26.61
C ALA A 128 28.21 -19.17 -26.20
N PHE A 129 28.81 -20.36 -26.13
CA PHE A 129 28.14 -21.56 -25.65
C PHE A 129 27.83 -21.47 -24.14
N LEU A 130 28.82 -21.11 -23.31
CA LEU A 130 28.64 -20.97 -21.87
C LEU A 130 27.66 -19.84 -21.51
N ASP A 131 27.64 -18.77 -22.30
CA ASP A 131 26.75 -17.62 -22.12
C ASP A 131 25.27 -17.97 -22.18
N ILE A 132 24.88 -18.98 -22.95
CA ILE A 132 23.49 -19.46 -23.00
C ILE A 132 23.05 -19.93 -21.62
N PHE A 133 23.91 -20.68 -20.93
CA PHE A 133 23.65 -21.20 -19.58
C PHE A 133 23.74 -20.08 -18.54
N ASN A 134 24.80 -19.27 -18.61
CA ASN A 134 24.98 -18.15 -17.68
C ASN A 134 23.78 -17.21 -17.69
N HIS A 135 23.30 -16.82 -18.88
CA HIS A 135 22.16 -15.95 -19.01
C HIS A 135 20.90 -16.54 -18.35
N ARG A 136 20.65 -17.84 -18.55
CA ARG A 136 19.50 -18.53 -17.94
C ARG A 136 19.64 -18.64 -16.43
N ILE A 137 20.80 -19.00 -15.93
CA ILE A 137 21.06 -19.11 -14.49
C ILE A 137 20.85 -17.75 -13.82
N MET A 138 21.41 -16.68 -14.41
CA MET A 138 21.32 -15.32 -13.87
C MET A 138 19.88 -14.80 -13.83
N THR A 139 19.13 -15.01 -14.92
CA THR A 139 17.71 -14.60 -14.96
C THR A 139 16.86 -15.39 -13.96
N GLN A 140 17.06 -16.70 -13.82
CA GLN A 140 16.33 -17.48 -12.80
C GLN A 140 16.73 -17.12 -11.38
N TYR A 141 18.01 -16.82 -11.13
CA TYR A 141 18.49 -16.37 -9.83
C TYR A 141 17.75 -15.09 -9.38
N TYR A 142 17.66 -14.10 -10.27
CA TYR A 142 16.89 -12.89 -10.01
C TYR A 142 15.40 -13.18 -9.75
N ARG A 143 14.79 -14.10 -10.51
CA ARG A 143 13.38 -14.49 -10.30
C ARG A 143 13.13 -15.17 -8.96
N ILE A 144 14.07 -15.99 -8.48
CA ILE A 144 13.99 -16.61 -7.15
C ILE A 144 14.01 -15.52 -6.09
N TRP A 145 14.96 -14.59 -6.16
CA TRP A 145 15.02 -13.47 -5.22
C TRP A 145 13.72 -12.65 -5.23
N ARG A 146 13.22 -12.29 -6.42
CA ARG A 146 11.97 -11.53 -6.58
C ARG A 146 10.77 -12.27 -5.98
N LYS A 147 10.68 -13.60 -6.15
CA LYS A 147 9.59 -14.42 -5.60
C LYS A 147 9.52 -14.37 -4.07
N TYR A 148 10.66 -14.31 -3.38
CA TYR A 148 10.72 -14.28 -1.92
C TYR A 148 10.85 -12.86 -1.34
N SER A 149 11.09 -11.85 -2.18
CA SER A 149 11.17 -10.45 -1.78
C SER A 149 9.82 -9.75 -1.90
N TYR A 150 9.09 -9.68 -0.79
CA TYR A 150 7.78 -9.01 -0.73
C TYR A 150 7.86 -7.52 -1.14
N PRO A 151 8.80 -6.70 -0.63
CA PRO A 151 8.87 -5.28 -1.00
C PRO A 151 9.10 -5.05 -2.49
N ALA A 152 9.84 -5.94 -3.15
CA ALA A 152 10.13 -5.84 -4.58
C ALA A 152 8.90 -6.16 -5.46
N THR A 153 7.96 -6.96 -4.95
CA THR A 153 6.79 -7.43 -5.70
C THR A 153 5.52 -6.65 -5.36
N PHE A 154 5.57 -5.82 -4.31
CA PHE A 154 4.43 -5.03 -3.85
C PHE A 154 3.96 -4.07 -4.95
N LYS A 155 2.72 -4.23 -5.36
CA LYS A 155 2.06 -3.32 -6.31
C LYS A 155 1.17 -2.35 -5.56
N ALA A 156 1.12 -1.10 -6.03
CA ALA A 156 0.23 -0.10 -5.46
C ALA A 156 -1.20 -0.65 -5.38
N GLY A 157 -1.83 -0.46 -4.23
CA GLY A 157 -3.17 -1.01 -3.93
C GLY A 157 -3.19 -2.46 -3.44
N GLY A 158 -2.05 -3.15 -3.28
CA GLY A 158 -2.01 -4.53 -2.77
C GLY A 158 -2.60 -5.55 -3.75
N THR A 159 -2.45 -5.31 -5.05
CA THR A 159 -2.96 -6.18 -6.12
C THR A 159 -2.03 -7.36 -6.43
N ASP A 160 -0.87 -7.45 -5.76
CA ASP A 160 0.06 -8.56 -5.91
C ASP A 160 -0.45 -9.84 -5.23
N SER A 161 0.03 -10.99 -5.72
CA SER A 161 -0.43 -12.30 -5.24
C SER A 161 -0.12 -12.52 -3.75
N ILE A 162 1.00 -12.01 -3.24
CA ILE A 162 1.36 -12.16 -1.82
C ILE A 162 0.40 -11.33 -0.96
N SER A 163 0.17 -10.07 -1.31
CA SER A 163 -0.82 -9.20 -0.65
C SER A 163 -2.22 -9.81 -0.65
N GLN A 164 -2.66 -10.38 -1.78
CA GLN A 164 -3.95 -11.05 -1.86
C GLN A 164 -4.01 -12.29 -0.95
N ASN A 165 -2.93 -13.06 -0.88
CA ASN A 165 -2.84 -14.20 0.05
C ASN A 165 -2.85 -13.76 1.51
N LEU A 166 -2.14 -12.67 1.86
CA LEU A 166 -2.17 -12.08 3.20
C LEU A 166 -3.58 -11.59 3.57
N MET A 167 -4.29 -10.99 2.62
CA MET A 167 -5.69 -10.59 2.80
C MET A 167 -6.60 -11.81 2.98
N ALA A 168 -6.41 -12.87 2.20
CA ALA A 168 -7.16 -14.11 2.35
C ALA A 168 -7.00 -14.74 3.76
N LEU A 169 -5.82 -14.63 4.37
CA LEU A 169 -5.60 -15.08 5.75
C LEU A 169 -6.45 -14.33 6.78
N THR A 170 -6.85 -13.09 6.50
CA THR A 170 -7.77 -12.34 7.37
C THR A 170 -9.24 -12.72 7.20
N GLY A 171 -9.56 -13.55 6.21
CA GLY A 171 -10.94 -13.88 5.84
C GLY A 171 -11.67 -12.77 5.08
N ILE A 172 -10.98 -11.70 4.70
CA ILE A 172 -11.54 -10.56 3.95
C ILE A 172 -10.98 -10.61 2.53
N THR A 173 -11.79 -11.08 1.58
CA THR A 173 -11.36 -11.27 0.18
C THR A 173 -11.70 -10.10 -0.74
N ALA A 174 -12.77 -9.36 -0.47
CA ALA A 174 -13.10 -8.12 -1.16
C ALA A 174 -14.03 -7.25 -0.32
N PHE A 175 -13.71 -5.97 -0.18
CA PHE A 175 -14.62 -4.98 0.38
C PHE A 175 -14.78 -3.82 -0.62
N PRO A 176 -16.00 -3.54 -1.09
CA PRO A 176 -16.22 -2.43 -2.01
C PRO A 176 -15.92 -1.11 -1.31
N GLY A 177 -15.15 -0.24 -1.97
CA GLY A 177 -14.89 1.13 -1.51
C GLY A 177 -13.63 1.34 -0.66
N LEU A 178 -12.85 0.30 -0.34
CA LEU A 178 -11.58 0.43 0.40
C LEU A 178 -10.40 -0.19 -0.35
N PRO A 179 -9.26 0.51 -0.49
CA PRO A 179 -8.07 -0.06 -1.08
C PRO A 179 -7.47 -1.12 -0.15
N ALA A 180 -7.10 -2.28 -0.71
CA ALA A 180 -6.54 -3.40 0.07
C ALA A 180 -5.24 -3.01 0.80
N SER A 181 -4.48 -2.04 0.28
CA SER A 181 -3.29 -1.49 0.96
C SER A 181 -3.57 -0.97 2.38
N ARG A 182 -4.74 -0.35 2.61
CA ARG A 182 -5.12 0.13 3.96
C ARG A 182 -5.47 -1.01 4.89
N LEU A 183 -6.06 -2.09 4.36
CA LEU A 183 -6.37 -3.29 5.14
C LEU A 183 -5.10 -4.09 5.47
N LEU A 184 -4.10 -4.10 4.58
CA LEU A 184 -2.79 -4.70 4.85
C LEU A 184 -2.07 -3.99 6.00
N ALA A 185 -2.19 -2.66 6.12
CA ALA A 185 -1.68 -1.93 7.29
C ALA A 185 -2.38 -2.35 8.60
N LEU A 186 -3.58 -2.92 8.49
CA LEU A 186 -4.40 -3.42 9.60
C LEU A 186 -4.35 -4.94 9.77
N LEU A 187 -3.38 -5.61 9.15
CA LEU A 187 -3.28 -7.07 9.19
C LEU A 187 -3.21 -7.60 10.63
N GLN A 188 -2.35 -7.02 11.48
CA GLN A 188 -2.15 -7.47 12.86
C GLN A 188 -3.45 -7.48 13.70
N PRO A 189 -4.24 -6.38 13.78
CA PRO A 189 -5.50 -6.41 14.50
C PRO A 189 -6.57 -7.26 13.79
N LEU A 190 -6.54 -7.38 12.45
CA LEU A 190 -7.55 -8.13 11.70
C LEU A 190 -7.45 -9.64 11.91
N VAL A 191 -6.23 -10.20 11.97
CA VAL A 191 -5.97 -11.63 12.19
C VAL A 191 -6.49 -12.10 13.55
N ARG A 192 -6.59 -11.20 14.55
CA ARG A 192 -7.12 -11.55 15.87
C ARG A 192 -8.65 -11.68 15.82
N THR A 193 -9.17 -12.76 16.39
CA THR A 193 -10.61 -13.02 16.52
C THR A 193 -11.31 -12.05 17.47
N THR A 194 -10.56 -11.55 18.48
CA THR A 194 -11.04 -10.56 19.44
C THR A 194 -10.82 -9.14 18.92
N ARG A 195 -11.84 -8.29 19.10
CA ARG A 195 -11.77 -6.87 18.74
C ARG A 195 -11.42 -6.06 19.97
N THR A 196 -10.22 -5.49 19.99
CA THR A 196 -9.69 -4.77 21.16
C THR A 196 -9.85 -3.26 21.00
N ALA A 197 -9.90 -2.54 22.12
CA ALA A 197 -9.86 -1.08 22.15
C ALA A 197 -8.63 -0.52 21.41
N GLU A 198 -7.48 -1.17 21.58
CA GLU A 198 -6.24 -0.83 20.87
C GLU A 198 -6.36 -1.03 19.37
N GLY A 199 -7.07 -2.07 18.91
CA GLY A 199 -7.32 -2.29 17.49
C GLY A 199 -8.15 -1.17 16.87
N ILE A 200 -9.20 -0.72 17.57
CA ILE A 200 -10.01 0.44 17.17
C ILE A 200 -9.14 1.70 17.11
N ALA A 201 -8.32 1.94 18.13
CA ALA A 201 -7.40 3.07 18.14
C ALA A 201 -6.35 2.98 17.01
N GLY A 202 -5.87 1.78 16.69
CA GLY A 202 -4.93 1.53 15.60
C GLY A 202 -5.53 1.84 14.22
N VAL A 203 -6.77 1.43 13.96
CA VAL A 203 -7.51 1.77 12.73
C VAL A 203 -7.57 3.27 12.51
N ILE A 204 -7.87 4.02 13.56
CA ILE A 204 -8.04 5.47 13.47
C ILE A 204 -6.67 6.15 13.32
N ARG A 205 -5.66 5.71 14.06
CA ARG A 205 -4.30 6.27 14.00
C ARG A 205 -3.61 6.12 12.64
N ILE A 206 -3.92 5.04 11.90
CA ILE A 206 -3.38 4.86 10.54
C ILE A 206 -3.90 5.91 9.57
N GLN A 207 -5.15 6.37 9.73
CA GLN A 207 -5.73 7.41 8.88
C GLN A 207 -5.47 8.83 9.40
N ALA A 208 -5.39 8.99 10.73
CA ALA A 208 -5.22 10.28 11.40
C ALA A 208 -4.09 10.17 12.45
N PRO A 209 -2.82 10.35 12.06
CA PRO A 209 -1.69 10.17 12.96
C PRO A 209 -1.62 11.23 14.07
N ALA A 210 -2.16 12.44 13.87
CA ALA A 210 -2.15 13.50 14.88
C ALA A 210 -3.33 13.39 15.86
N THR A 211 -4.36 12.60 15.53
CA THR A 211 -5.53 12.39 16.38
C THR A 211 -5.23 11.39 17.51
N ARG A 212 -5.41 11.82 18.76
CA ARG A 212 -5.42 10.96 19.94
C ARG A 212 -6.77 10.28 20.08
N VAL A 213 -6.76 8.99 20.45
CA VAL A 213 -7.96 8.16 20.54
C VAL A 213 -8.06 7.54 21.92
N THR A 214 -9.21 7.72 22.56
CA THR A 214 -9.58 7.06 23.81
C THR A 214 -10.86 6.25 23.58
N VAL A 215 -10.85 5.00 24.01
CA VAL A 215 -11.98 4.08 23.80
C VAL A 215 -12.58 3.72 25.15
N GLU A 216 -13.87 4.00 25.30
CA GLU A 216 -14.70 3.63 26.45
C GLU A 216 -15.50 2.37 26.09
N PRO A 217 -15.21 1.21 26.71
CA PRO A 217 -15.83 -0.06 26.33
C PRO A 217 -17.34 -0.14 26.56
N HIS A 218 -17.86 0.58 27.57
CA HIS A 218 -19.24 0.43 28.05
C HIS A 218 -19.97 1.77 28.06
N LEU A 219 -20.32 2.28 26.88
CA LEU A 219 -21.08 3.51 26.79
C LEU A 219 -22.57 3.22 27.07
N PRO A 220 -23.17 3.83 28.12
CA PRO A 220 -24.60 3.69 28.39
C PRO A 220 -25.42 4.33 27.26
N VAL A 221 -26.29 3.55 26.63
CA VAL A 221 -27.18 4.02 25.57
C VAL A 221 -28.62 3.66 25.89
N SER A 222 -29.51 4.66 25.83
CA SER A 222 -30.95 4.45 25.91
C SER A 222 -31.48 3.87 24.60
N ILE A 223 -32.20 2.75 24.68
CA ILE A 223 -32.89 2.12 23.57
C ILE A 223 -34.40 2.04 23.83
N PRO A 224 -35.24 2.13 22.79
CA PRO A 224 -36.68 1.95 22.94
C PRO A 224 -37.00 0.49 23.29
N VAL A 225 -37.90 0.31 24.25
CA VAL A 225 -38.39 -1.01 24.66
C VAL A 225 -39.48 -1.45 23.69
N ARG A 226 -39.29 -2.60 23.02
CA ARG A 226 -40.30 -3.16 22.09
C ARG A 226 -41.58 -3.58 22.82
N GLU A 227 -41.41 -4.26 23.96
CA GLU A 227 -42.51 -4.74 24.80
C GLU A 227 -42.31 -4.26 26.22
N ALA A 228 -43.02 -3.18 26.58
CA ALA A 228 -43.00 -2.65 27.93
C ALA A 228 -43.92 -3.49 28.83
N ALA A 229 -43.49 -3.73 30.07
CA ALA A 229 -44.33 -4.35 31.07
C ALA A 229 -45.59 -3.49 31.28
N ARG A 230 -46.76 -4.08 31.07
CA ARG A 230 -48.06 -3.43 31.31
C ARG A 230 -48.85 -4.25 32.31
N LEU A 231 -49.49 -3.57 33.25
CA LEU A 231 -50.50 -4.19 34.10
C LEU A 231 -51.73 -4.46 33.24
N SER A 232 -52.00 -5.73 32.96
CA SER A 232 -53.12 -6.18 32.13
C SER A 232 -53.75 -7.40 32.78
N ALA A 233 -55.09 -7.45 32.81
CA ALA A 233 -55.82 -8.60 33.34
C ALA A 233 -55.61 -9.86 32.45
N ASN A 234 -55.33 -9.66 31.16
CA ASN A 234 -55.17 -10.73 30.17
C ASN A 234 -53.72 -11.13 29.92
N THR A 235 -52.75 -10.32 30.36
CA THR A 235 -51.33 -10.51 30.03
C THR A 235 -50.53 -10.64 31.32
N ARG A 236 -50.20 -11.88 31.69
CA ARG A 236 -49.35 -12.16 32.85
C ARG A 236 -47.89 -11.94 32.47
N VAL A 237 -47.20 -11.10 33.24
CA VAL A 237 -45.76 -10.86 33.10
C VAL A 237 -45.07 -11.54 34.28
N THR A 238 -44.10 -12.42 34.02
CA THR A 238 -43.36 -13.08 35.10
C THR A 238 -42.07 -12.33 35.41
N LEU A 239 -41.66 -12.31 36.68
CA LEU A 239 -40.39 -11.69 37.11
C LEU A 239 -39.16 -12.45 36.59
N GLY A 240 -39.31 -13.73 36.21
CA GLY A 240 -38.25 -14.54 35.59
C GLY A 240 -37.80 -13.99 34.23
N ASP A 241 -38.71 -13.36 33.50
CA ASP A 241 -38.45 -12.80 32.15
C ASP A 241 -37.77 -11.43 32.18
N ARG A 242 -37.42 -10.91 33.38
CA ARG A 242 -36.79 -9.60 33.59
C ARG A 242 -37.56 -8.46 32.88
N PRO A 243 -38.85 -8.28 33.18
CA PRO A 243 -39.69 -7.33 32.49
C PRO A 243 -39.19 -5.90 32.71
N ILE A 244 -39.16 -5.12 31.63
CA ILE A 244 -38.67 -3.75 31.63
C ILE A 244 -39.86 -2.80 31.70
N ILE A 245 -39.77 -1.84 32.63
CA ILE A 245 -40.77 -0.78 32.78
C ILE A 245 -40.34 0.43 31.94
N GLY A 246 -41.31 1.10 31.33
CA GLY A 246 -41.10 2.35 30.58
C GLY A 246 -40.88 2.15 29.08
N GLN A 247 -40.82 3.27 28.37
CA GLN A 247 -40.65 3.28 26.90
C GLN A 247 -39.17 3.16 26.48
N MET A 248 -38.23 3.42 27.40
CA MET A 248 -36.79 3.45 27.16
C MET A 248 -36.04 2.69 28.25
N THR A 249 -34.99 1.97 27.87
CA THR A 249 -34.10 1.27 28.81
C THR A 249 -32.63 1.53 28.49
N GLY A 250 -31.80 1.58 29.52
CA GLY A 250 -30.36 1.79 29.39
C GLY A 250 -29.63 0.46 29.16
N ILE A 251 -28.82 0.39 28.10
CA ILE A 251 -27.92 -0.73 27.84
C ILE A 251 -26.48 -0.22 27.80
N ASN A 252 -25.59 -0.88 28.55
CA ASN A 252 -24.18 -0.48 28.66
C ASN A 252 -23.22 -1.42 27.89
N HIS A 253 -23.69 -2.59 27.44
CA HIS A 253 -22.82 -3.61 26.83
C HIS A 253 -22.84 -3.61 25.29
N ARG A 254 -23.67 -2.77 24.66
CA ARG A 254 -23.90 -2.82 23.21
C ARG A 254 -23.07 -1.78 22.43
N CYS A 255 -22.78 -0.65 23.04
CA CYS A 255 -22.20 0.50 22.37
C CYS A 255 -20.82 0.83 22.94
N ILE A 256 -19.86 0.99 22.05
CA ILE A 256 -18.51 1.44 22.37
C ILE A 256 -18.45 2.96 22.16
N GLY A 257 -17.96 3.70 23.16
CA GLY A 257 -17.66 5.12 23.02
C GLY A 257 -16.24 5.31 22.51
N VAL A 258 -16.07 6.08 21.44
CA VAL A 258 -14.75 6.44 20.91
C VAL A 258 -14.63 7.95 20.93
N THR A 259 -13.74 8.45 21.78
CA THR A 259 -13.43 9.88 21.92
C THR A 259 -12.13 10.17 21.20
N LEU A 260 -12.21 11.08 20.24
CA LEU A 260 -11.10 11.54 19.42
C LEU A 260 -10.69 12.92 19.88
N TYR A 261 -9.40 13.22 19.89
CA TYR A 261 -8.88 14.55 20.16
C TYR A 261 -7.84 14.90 19.10
N THR A 262 -8.04 16.00 18.37
CA THR A 262 -7.07 16.47 17.37
C THR A 262 -6.82 17.97 17.51
N GLU A 263 -5.56 18.35 17.28
CA GLU A 263 -5.08 19.73 17.28
C GLU A 263 -4.81 20.24 15.84
N ASP A 264 -4.90 19.35 14.85
CA ASP A 264 -4.68 19.72 13.45
C ASP A 264 -5.97 20.19 12.78
N ALA A 265 -5.88 21.32 12.08
CA ALA A 265 -7.00 21.94 11.38
C ALA A 265 -7.46 21.13 10.17
N GLN A 266 -6.55 20.42 9.49
CA GLN A 266 -6.90 19.63 8.31
C GLN A 266 -7.59 18.32 8.71
N GLU A 267 -7.05 17.61 9.70
CA GLU A 267 -7.74 16.45 10.29
C GLU A 267 -9.11 16.84 10.85
N ALA A 268 -9.22 17.96 11.58
CA ALA A 268 -10.49 18.43 12.13
C ALA A 268 -11.56 18.64 11.04
N LYS A 269 -11.19 19.21 9.89
CA LYS A 269 -12.09 19.34 8.73
C LYS A 269 -12.44 17.99 8.11
N GLY A 270 -11.48 17.08 8.02
CA GLY A 270 -11.67 15.72 7.50
C GLY A 270 -12.64 14.87 8.33
N TRP A 271 -12.75 15.15 9.64
CA TRP A 271 -13.68 14.48 10.54
C TRP A 271 -15.13 15.01 10.44
N LEU A 272 -15.34 16.20 9.89
CA LEU A 272 -16.68 16.78 9.75
C LEU A 272 -17.51 15.97 8.72
N PRO A 273 -18.86 16.03 8.80
CA PRO A 273 -19.73 15.42 7.80
C PRO A 273 -19.41 15.88 6.37
N GLY A 274 -19.14 14.92 5.49
CA GLY A 274 -18.67 15.14 4.11
C GLY A 274 -17.14 15.10 3.93
N GLY A 275 -16.38 14.93 5.01
CA GLY A 275 -14.94 14.72 4.95
C GLY A 275 -14.56 13.27 4.62
N GLN A 276 -13.57 13.09 3.76
CA GLN A 276 -13.08 11.78 3.31
C GLN A 276 -12.53 10.94 4.48
N LEU A 277 -11.87 11.57 5.45
CA LEU A 277 -11.28 10.89 6.61
C LEU A 277 -12.36 10.19 7.46
N ARG A 278 -13.49 10.86 7.68
CA ARG A 278 -14.66 10.27 8.35
C ARG A 278 -15.17 9.06 7.58
N GLU A 279 -15.37 9.17 6.27
CA GLU A 279 -15.90 8.06 5.45
C GLU A 279 -14.95 6.86 5.46
N ASP A 280 -13.66 7.11 5.30
CA ASP A 280 -12.60 6.09 5.32
C ASP A 280 -12.54 5.35 6.65
N VAL A 281 -12.55 6.08 7.77
CA VAL A 281 -12.51 5.48 9.11
C VAL A 281 -13.78 4.69 9.39
N PHE A 282 -14.95 5.21 9.02
CA PHE A 282 -16.21 4.48 9.20
C PHE A 282 -16.22 3.20 8.37
N ALA A 283 -15.72 3.22 7.13
CA ALA A 283 -15.60 2.03 6.30
C ALA A 283 -14.64 1.01 6.92
N LEU A 284 -13.46 1.44 7.40
CA LEU A 284 -12.50 0.55 8.04
C LEU A 284 -13.02 -0.05 9.36
N LEU A 285 -13.71 0.76 10.18
CA LEU A 285 -14.34 0.29 11.41
C LEU A 285 -15.48 -0.69 11.13
N ARG A 286 -16.24 -0.52 10.04
CA ARG A 286 -17.22 -1.52 9.57
C ARG A 286 -16.56 -2.85 9.27
N VAL A 287 -15.43 -2.85 8.56
CA VAL A 287 -14.68 -4.07 8.26
C VAL A 287 -14.12 -4.72 9.54
N TYR A 288 -13.58 -3.91 10.45
CA TYR A 288 -12.99 -4.40 11.68
C TYR A 288 -14.03 -4.94 12.67
N LEU A 289 -15.03 -4.14 13.05
CA LEU A 289 -16.04 -4.52 14.04
C LEU A 289 -17.09 -5.48 13.46
N GLY A 290 -17.33 -5.43 12.14
CA GLY A 290 -18.41 -6.14 11.49
C GLY A 290 -19.77 -5.74 12.08
N ASN A 291 -20.69 -6.70 12.15
CA ASN A 291 -22.04 -6.50 12.68
C ASN A 291 -22.17 -6.80 14.19
N LYS A 292 -21.04 -6.92 14.91
CA LYS A 292 -21.01 -7.38 16.30
C LYS A 292 -21.27 -6.26 17.33
N TYR A 293 -20.74 -5.07 17.09
CA TYR A 293 -20.76 -3.96 18.05
C TYR A 293 -21.20 -2.66 17.38
N ASP A 294 -21.97 -1.85 18.12
CA ASP A 294 -22.25 -0.47 17.72
C ASP A 294 -21.11 0.43 18.25
N ALA A 295 -20.69 1.44 17.48
CA ALA A 295 -19.69 2.42 17.93
C ALA A 295 -20.22 3.84 17.79
N ARG A 296 -20.03 4.68 18.82
CA ARG A 296 -20.33 6.11 18.80
C ARG A 296 -19.02 6.89 18.80
N LEU A 297 -18.82 7.73 17.80
CA LEU A 297 -17.61 8.55 17.68
C LEU A 297 -17.92 9.99 18.10
N GLN A 298 -17.09 10.51 18.99
CA GLN A 298 -17.09 11.89 19.46
C GLN A 298 -15.72 12.51 19.17
N LEU A 299 -15.70 13.75 18.72
CA LEU A 299 -14.48 14.51 18.46
C LEU A 299 -14.40 15.69 19.41
N THR A 300 -13.33 15.75 20.16
CA THR A 300 -12.96 16.86 21.02
C THR A 300 -11.93 17.72 20.29
N LEU A 301 -12.21 19.01 20.15
CA LEU A 301 -11.37 19.97 19.45
C LEU A 301 -11.08 21.17 20.37
N PRO A 302 -9.89 21.78 20.29
CA PRO A 302 -9.67 23.10 20.84
C PRO A 302 -10.49 24.16 20.09
N ILE A 303 -10.95 25.18 20.81
CA ILE A 303 -11.82 26.24 20.27
C ILE A 303 -11.18 27.00 19.10
N ASP A 304 -9.84 27.05 19.05
CA ASP A 304 -9.09 27.78 18.03
C ASP A 304 -9.26 27.21 16.61
N LEU A 305 -9.59 25.92 16.51
CA LEU A 305 -9.80 25.24 15.23
C LEU A 305 -11.25 25.38 14.72
N VAL A 306 -12.14 25.90 15.55
CA VAL A 306 -13.57 26.01 15.22
C VAL A 306 -13.77 27.27 14.37
N PRO A 307 -14.37 27.15 13.16
CA PRO A 307 -14.64 28.31 12.33
C PRO A 307 -15.64 29.25 13.02
N LEU A 308 -15.45 30.56 12.83
CA LEU A 308 -16.41 31.55 13.30
C LEU A 308 -17.76 31.35 12.58
N PRO A 309 -18.90 31.39 13.29
CA PRO A 309 -20.21 31.22 12.70
C PRO A 309 -20.54 32.41 11.80
N LYS A 310 -20.35 32.23 10.49
CA LYS A 310 -20.75 33.17 9.44
C LYS A 310 -21.75 32.46 8.53
N ILE A 311 -22.87 33.11 8.25
CA ILE A 311 -23.99 32.54 7.49
C ILE A 311 -23.58 32.12 6.06
N ASP A 312 -22.57 32.78 5.48
CA ASP A 312 -22.06 32.51 4.13
C ASP A 312 -21.08 31.33 4.05
N ASN A 313 -20.64 30.79 5.19
CA ASN A 313 -19.55 29.82 5.21
C ASN A 313 -20.05 28.38 5.11
N LYS A 314 -19.88 27.74 3.94
CA LYS A 314 -20.23 26.33 3.68
C LYS A 314 -19.54 25.32 4.61
N SER A 315 -18.48 25.71 5.32
CA SER A 315 -17.81 24.86 6.29
C SER A 315 -18.57 24.73 7.61
N VAL A 316 -19.61 25.52 7.85
CA VAL A 316 -20.33 25.60 9.12
C VAL A 316 -21.62 24.75 9.05
N GLN A 317 -21.71 23.75 9.92
CA GLN A 317 -22.81 22.80 10.00
C GLN A 317 -23.47 22.82 11.38
N LEU A 318 -24.79 23.02 11.39
CA LEU A 318 -25.58 23.06 12.61
C LEU A 318 -25.55 21.70 13.33
N GLY A 319 -25.32 21.72 14.65
CA GLY A 319 -25.19 20.50 15.46
C GLY A 319 -23.81 19.86 15.47
N TYR A 320 -22.84 20.42 14.72
CA TYR A 320 -21.44 19.99 14.71
C TYR A 320 -20.53 21.13 15.14
N ASN A 321 -20.10 22.00 14.22
CA ASN A 321 -19.06 23.01 14.47
C ASN A 321 -19.60 24.44 14.65
N VAL A 322 -20.92 24.62 14.77
CA VAL A 322 -21.54 25.90 15.14
C VAL A 322 -21.55 26.04 16.66
N ILE A 323 -20.85 27.05 17.17
CA ILE A 323 -21.02 27.51 18.55
C ILE A 323 -21.68 28.88 18.52
N LEU A 324 -22.90 28.95 19.04
CA LEU A 324 -23.62 30.22 19.16
C LEU A 324 -22.90 31.12 20.17
N GLY A 325 -22.66 32.38 19.79
CA GLY A 325 -21.96 33.36 20.62
C GLY A 325 -20.44 33.35 20.48
N LEU A 326 -19.86 32.46 19.68
CA LEU A 326 -18.44 32.52 19.33
C LEU A 326 -18.17 33.72 18.43
N ARG A 327 -17.47 34.72 18.96
CA ARG A 327 -17.00 35.92 18.26
C ARG A 327 -15.48 36.00 18.39
N ALA A 328 -14.82 36.69 17.47
CA ALA A 328 -13.36 36.89 17.52
C ALA A 328 -12.91 37.44 18.88
N ASP A 329 -13.72 38.32 19.48
CA ASP A 329 -13.40 39.03 20.72
C ASP A 329 -13.71 38.24 22.01
N ASN A 330 -14.39 37.09 21.91
CA ASN A 330 -14.92 36.35 23.08
C ASN A 330 -14.37 34.93 23.23
N ARG A 331 -13.28 34.59 22.52
CA ARG A 331 -12.71 33.24 22.52
C ARG A 331 -12.25 32.76 23.90
N GLN A 332 -11.78 33.68 24.74
CA GLN A 332 -11.27 33.36 26.08
C GLN A 332 -12.37 33.07 27.12
N LYS A 333 -13.64 33.45 26.86
CA LYS A 333 -14.76 33.22 27.81
C LYS A 333 -15.51 31.91 27.58
N ILE A 334 -15.16 31.19 26.51
CA ILE A 334 -15.79 29.93 26.11
C ILE A 334 -14.87 28.78 26.58
N PRO A 335 -15.42 27.60 26.92
CA PRO A 335 -14.60 26.44 27.28
C PRO A 335 -13.50 26.19 26.24
N PRO A 336 -12.27 25.84 26.67
CA PRO A 336 -11.12 25.72 25.77
C PRO A 336 -11.26 24.55 24.78
N ILE A 337 -12.07 23.55 25.14
CA ILE A 337 -12.36 22.38 24.32
C ILE A 337 -13.85 22.25 24.05
N ILE A 338 -14.20 21.76 22.87
CA ILE A 338 -15.56 21.41 22.47
C ILE A 338 -15.64 19.95 22.09
N THR A 339 -16.75 19.27 22.40
CA THR A 339 -16.97 17.89 21.97
C THR A 339 -18.16 17.82 21.03
N ILE A 340 -17.93 17.32 19.82
CA ILE A 340 -18.92 17.17 18.75
C ILE A 340 -19.18 15.69 18.48
N ASN A 341 -20.42 15.32 18.17
CA ASN A 341 -20.75 13.95 17.79
C ASN A 341 -20.51 13.77 16.28
N ILE A 342 -19.59 12.90 15.87
CA ILE A 342 -19.29 12.67 14.44
C ILE A 342 -20.32 11.74 13.80
N GLY A 343 -20.84 10.79 14.60
CA GLY A 343 -21.84 9.84 14.14
C GLY A 343 -21.85 8.56 14.97
N ARG A 344 -22.77 7.69 14.60
CA ARG A 344 -22.90 6.36 15.19
C ARG A 344 -22.82 5.32 14.08
N LEU A 345 -21.90 4.37 14.23
CA LEU A 345 -21.90 3.14 13.47
C LEU A 345 -22.96 2.24 14.08
N LYS A 346 -24.09 2.11 13.39
CA LYS A 346 -25.14 1.17 13.74
C LYS A 346 -25.07 -0.02 12.78
N ARG A 347 -25.42 -1.19 13.31
CA ARG A 347 -25.91 -2.28 12.46
C ARG A 347 -27.12 -1.80 11.66
N GLU A 348 -27.05 -1.85 10.33
CA GLU A 348 -28.25 -1.87 9.51
C GLU A 348 -28.98 -3.17 9.85
N ILE A 349 -30.14 -3.02 10.49
CA ILE A 349 -31.02 -4.14 10.80
C ILE A 349 -31.90 -4.25 9.57
N ASP A 350 -31.58 -5.17 8.68
CA ASP A 350 -32.57 -5.76 7.77
C ASP A 350 -33.54 -6.63 8.57
#